data_AF-A0A966PPN0-F1
#
_entry.id   AF-A0A966PPN0-F1
#
_cell.length_a   1.000
_cell.length_b   1.000
_cell.length_c   1.000
_cell.angle_alpha   90.00
_cell.angle_beta   90.00
_cell.angle_gamma   90.00
#
_symmetry.space_group_name_H-M   'P 1'
#
loop_
_entity.id
_entity.type
_entity.pdbx_description
1 polymer ?
#
loop_
_entity_poly.entity_id
_entity_poly.type
_entity_poly.pdbx_seq_one_letter_code
_entity_poly.pdbx_strand_id
1 'polypeptide(L)'
;MTQANTSNWLTNGRLSDGSIVDIEVVDGAIASVMPGSPERRGTDLDGWLVVPSLGEPHAHLDKALTAERVPNPAGDLMGAIHAWVAAEQRGEFGLDEMTARATLAVRKLVANGVTNIRTHVNVGESDATHVHLRAVMAARAATRHLADIQIVALMHSPLAGSDGAGNRRALREALQLGADLVGGCPHLEDDGDGMIREAMAAALEAGVGMDLHVDETLDPKMLTLRDLARRVSEIGFPHPVTASHCVSLSVQPVDLQRRIASEVAAAGIGVVPLPPTNLFLQGREQPSSMPRGIAPIDVLRSAGVEVALGGDNVQDPFNPVGRSDPFETAALAVMASHQLPGDAFHLVSNGVRKVLGLGAVELTLGRPANPMPASSSVESRWTTPVVDRPRPSIAAIPTSTCGRPRWIT
;
A
#
# COMPACT_ATOMS: atom_id res chain seq x y z
N MET A 1 -11.53 -20.87 -31.38
CA MET A 1 -12.89 -20.52 -30.91
C MET A 1 -12.85 -19.06 -30.53
N THR A 2 -13.56 -18.21 -31.26
CA THR A 2 -13.71 -16.78 -30.93
C THR A 2 -14.48 -16.68 -29.61
N GLN A 3 -13.82 -16.26 -28.54
CA GLN A 3 -14.52 -15.85 -27.32
C GLN A 3 -15.47 -14.72 -27.69
N ALA A 4 -16.74 -14.85 -27.31
CA ALA A 4 -17.70 -13.78 -27.50
C ALA A 4 -17.38 -12.66 -26.50
N ASN A 5 -17.18 -11.43 -26.98
CA ASN A 5 -17.08 -10.25 -26.11
C ASN A 5 -18.32 -10.18 -25.22
N THR A 6 -18.13 -10.34 -23.90
CA THR A 6 -19.23 -10.19 -22.95
C THR A 6 -19.31 -8.72 -22.54
N SER A 7 -20.21 -7.97 -23.17
CA SER A 7 -20.59 -6.64 -22.69
C SER A 7 -21.61 -6.80 -21.55
N ASN A 8 -21.31 -6.18 -20.41
CA ASN A 8 -22.18 -6.11 -19.25
C ASN A 8 -22.37 -4.65 -18.84
N TRP A 9 -23.59 -4.31 -18.43
CA TRP A 9 -23.90 -2.97 -17.92
C TRP A 9 -24.01 -2.99 -16.40
N LEU A 10 -23.42 -1.98 -15.77
CA LEU A 10 -23.71 -1.58 -14.39
C LEU A 10 -24.60 -0.33 -14.49
N THR A 11 -25.82 -0.38 -14.00
CA THR A 11 -26.81 0.69 -14.18
C THR A 11 -27.03 1.47 -12.90
N ASN A 12 -27.47 2.73 -13.01
CA ASN A 12 -27.88 3.54 -11.86
C ASN A 12 -26.77 3.70 -10.80
N GLY A 13 -25.52 3.88 -11.23
CA GLY A 13 -24.40 4.26 -10.36
C GLY A 13 -24.34 5.77 -10.13
N ARG A 14 -23.81 6.22 -9.00
CA ARG A 14 -23.61 7.65 -8.70
C ARG A 14 -22.13 8.01 -8.83
N LEU A 15 -21.80 9.12 -9.47
CA LEU A 15 -20.44 9.66 -9.48
C LEU A 15 -20.24 10.66 -8.33
N SER A 16 -18.98 11.04 -8.07
CA SER A 16 -18.62 11.96 -6.97
C SER A 16 -19.21 13.37 -7.12
N ASP A 17 -19.57 13.76 -8.34
CA ASP A 17 -20.27 15.02 -8.63
C ASP A 17 -21.79 14.93 -8.42
N GLY A 18 -22.30 13.76 -8.05
CA GLY A 18 -23.72 13.48 -7.80
C GLY A 18 -24.51 13.02 -9.03
N SER A 19 -23.89 12.97 -10.22
CA SER A 19 -24.56 12.47 -11.43
C SER A 19 -24.88 10.98 -11.33
N ILE A 20 -26.01 10.57 -11.94
CA ILE A 20 -26.40 9.16 -12.07
C ILE A 20 -26.03 8.67 -13.46
N VAL A 21 -25.32 7.55 -13.52
CA VAL A 21 -24.69 7.01 -14.72
C VAL A 21 -24.93 5.51 -14.87
N ASP A 22 -24.85 5.05 -16.12
CA ASP A 22 -24.69 3.65 -16.45
C ASP A 22 -23.28 3.43 -17.04
N ILE A 23 -22.63 2.33 -16.67
CA ILE A 23 -21.26 2.00 -17.03
C ILE A 23 -21.27 0.70 -17.85
N GLU A 24 -20.73 0.77 -19.05
CA GLU A 24 -20.49 -0.41 -19.87
C GLU A 24 -19.15 -1.02 -19.53
N VAL A 25 -19.13 -2.32 -19.31
CA VAL A 25 -17.92 -3.09 -19.11
C VAL A 25 -17.82 -4.12 -20.23
N VAL A 26 -16.73 -4.08 -20.99
CA VAL A 26 -16.41 -5.03 -22.06
C VAL A 26 -15.06 -5.66 -21.73
N ASP A 27 -15.03 -6.99 -21.64
CA ASP A 27 -13.82 -7.77 -21.38
C ASP A 27 -13.03 -7.27 -20.15
N GLY A 28 -13.77 -6.86 -19.12
CA GLY A 28 -13.23 -6.38 -17.86
C GLY A 28 -12.80 -4.91 -17.82
N ALA A 29 -12.86 -4.20 -18.95
CA ALA A 29 -12.53 -2.78 -19.06
C ALA A 29 -13.80 -1.93 -19.16
N ILE A 30 -13.73 -0.71 -18.62
CA ILE A 30 -14.79 0.28 -18.80
C ILE A 30 -14.77 0.71 -20.28
N ALA A 31 -15.85 0.45 -21.00
CA ALA A 31 -15.98 0.81 -22.42
C ALA A 31 -16.65 2.17 -22.58
N SER A 32 -17.65 2.48 -21.75
CA SER A 32 -18.33 3.77 -21.79
C SER A 32 -19.00 4.11 -20.45
N VAL A 33 -19.11 5.42 -20.16
CA VAL A 33 -19.90 5.96 -19.06
C VAL A 33 -20.96 6.89 -19.65
N MET A 34 -22.24 6.55 -19.46
CA MET A 34 -23.37 7.26 -20.04
C MET A 34 -24.33 7.77 -18.96
N PRO A 35 -25.16 8.78 -19.25
CA PRO A 35 -26.25 9.16 -18.36
C PRO A 35 -27.15 7.96 -18.05
N GLY A 36 -27.58 7.85 -16.79
CA GLY A 36 -28.45 6.76 -16.35
C GLY A 36 -29.76 6.71 -17.14
N SER A 37 -30.18 5.51 -17.56
CA SER A 37 -31.42 5.31 -18.31
C SER A 37 -32.28 4.19 -17.70
N PRO A 38 -33.59 4.40 -17.48
CA PRO A 38 -34.50 3.37 -16.98
C PRO A 38 -34.71 2.21 -17.98
N GLU A 39 -34.38 2.43 -19.24
CA GLU A 39 -34.48 1.41 -20.29
C GLU A 39 -33.28 0.46 -20.30
N ARG A 40 -32.14 0.89 -19.74
CA ARG A 40 -30.93 0.08 -19.74
C ARG A 40 -31.09 -1.12 -18.82
N ARG A 41 -30.58 -2.27 -19.26
CA ARG A 41 -30.61 -3.54 -18.52
C ARG A 41 -29.19 -3.90 -18.13
N GLY A 42 -29.02 -4.33 -16.88
CA GLY A 42 -27.73 -4.62 -16.30
C GLY A 42 -27.85 -4.90 -14.81
N THR A 43 -26.72 -4.89 -14.12
CA THR A 43 -26.68 -4.95 -12.66
C THR A 43 -26.99 -3.56 -12.11
N ASP A 44 -28.11 -3.42 -11.42
CA ASP A 44 -28.48 -2.17 -10.75
C ASP A 44 -27.55 -1.91 -9.55
N LEU A 45 -26.94 -0.74 -9.53
CA LEU A 45 -26.07 -0.27 -8.45
C LEU A 45 -26.85 0.49 -7.38
N ASP A 46 -28.19 0.56 -7.45
CA ASP A 46 -29.07 1.16 -6.45
C ASP A 46 -28.75 2.63 -6.12
N GLY A 47 -28.14 3.37 -7.04
CA GLY A 47 -27.67 4.73 -6.81
C GLY A 47 -26.44 4.82 -5.90
N TRP A 48 -25.71 3.74 -5.66
CA TRP A 48 -24.51 3.74 -4.83
C TRP A 48 -23.40 4.52 -5.53
N LEU A 49 -22.52 5.14 -4.74
CA LEU A 49 -21.36 5.82 -5.31
C LEU A 49 -20.43 4.78 -5.92
N VAL A 50 -20.07 5.02 -7.19
CA VAL A 50 -19.06 4.29 -7.93
C VAL A 50 -17.74 5.03 -7.77
N VAL A 51 -16.72 4.29 -7.36
CA VAL A 51 -15.38 4.82 -7.17
C VAL A 51 -14.35 3.94 -7.87
N PRO A 52 -13.16 4.46 -8.20
CA PRO A 52 -12.03 3.61 -8.54
C PRO A 52 -11.77 2.59 -7.43
N SER A 53 -11.33 1.39 -7.83
CA SER A 53 -10.86 0.38 -6.89
C SER A 53 -9.77 0.97 -5.97
N LEU A 54 -9.81 0.58 -4.71
CA LEU A 54 -8.81 0.99 -3.74
C LEU A 54 -7.49 0.25 -3.97
N GLY A 55 -6.43 0.71 -3.33
CA GLY A 55 -5.13 0.06 -3.34
C GLY A 55 -4.52 -0.01 -1.95
N GLU A 56 -3.58 -0.93 -1.77
CA GLU A 56 -2.71 -0.99 -0.60
C GLU A 56 -1.26 -0.78 -1.07
N PRO A 57 -0.72 0.44 -0.98
CA PRO A 57 0.61 0.75 -1.48
C PRO A 57 1.74 0.17 -0.63
N HIS A 58 1.44 -0.31 0.58
CA HIS A 58 2.46 -0.82 1.49
C HIS A 58 1.86 -1.78 2.52
N ALA A 59 2.19 -3.06 2.40
CA ALA A 59 1.79 -4.13 3.31
C ALA A 59 2.98 -4.99 3.78
N HIS A 60 2.77 -5.81 4.81
CA HIS A 60 3.68 -6.91 5.20
C HIS A 60 2.92 -8.24 5.28
N LEU A 61 2.68 -8.86 4.13
CA LEU A 61 1.91 -10.11 4.03
C LEU A 61 2.61 -11.32 4.67
N ASP A 62 3.93 -11.30 4.81
CA ASP A 62 4.72 -12.30 5.53
C ASP A 62 4.39 -12.33 7.04
N LYS A 63 4.14 -11.15 7.62
CA LYS A 63 3.87 -10.94 9.05
C LYS A 63 2.39 -10.88 9.41
N ALA A 64 1.52 -10.58 8.45
CA ALA A 64 0.10 -10.34 8.67
C ALA A 64 -0.61 -11.43 9.51
N LEU A 65 -1.46 -11.05 10.46
CA LEU A 65 -2.25 -11.98 11.28
C LEU A 65 -1.40 -12.84 12.24
N THR A 66 -0.39 -12.25 12.87
CA THR A 66 0.49 -12.89 13.88
C THR A 66 0.47 -12.23 15.25
N ALA A 67 -0.35 -11.19 15.50
CA ALA A 67 -0.36 -10.43 16.75
C ALA A 67 -0.54 -11.31 18.01
N GLU A 68 -1.34 -12.37 17.93
CA GLU A 68 -1.55 -13.30 19.06
C GLU A 68 -0.35 -14.23 19.30
N ARG A 69 0.52 -14.41 18.30
CA ARG A 69 1.68 -15.31 18.35
C ARG A 69 2.98 -14.57 18.65
N VAL A 70 3.10 -13.36 18.14
CA VAL A 70 4.29 -12.51 18.26
C VAL A 70 3.88 -11.20 18.91
N PRO A 71 3.76 -11.17 20.24
CA PRO A 71 3.39 -9.94 20.94
C PRO A 71 4.54 -8.93 20.90
N ASN A 72 4.19 -7.64 20.85
CA ASN A 72 5.11 -6.53 21.07
C ASN A 72 4.75 -5.82 22.40
N PRO A 73 5.38 -6.21 23.53
CA PRO A 73 5.07 -5.60 24.83
C PRO A 73 5.53 -4.15 24.96
N ALA A 74 6.56 -3.74 24.22
CA ALA A 74 7.06 -2.36 24.23
C ALA A 74 6.11 -1.43 23.48
N GLY A 75 5.45 -1.94 22.44
CA GLY A 75 4.51 -1.18 21.61
C GLY A 75 5.18 -0.19 20.65
N ASP A 76 6.51 -0.22 20.53
CA ASP A 76 7.31 0.60 19.63
C ASP A 76 7.91 -0.23 18.48
N LEU A 77 8.58 0.46 17.54
CA LEU A 77 9.16 -0.14 16.35
C LEU A 77 10.24 -1.18 16.69
N MET A 78 11.18 -0.85 17.57
CA MET A 78 12.29 -1.74 17.92
C MET A 78 11.79 -2.99 18.66
N GLY A 79 10.79 -2.85 19.53
CA GLY A 79 10.11 -3.96 20.17
C GLY A 79 9.45 -4.90 19.17
N ALA A 80 8.80 -4.37 18.14
CA ALA A 80 8.20 -5.16 17.06
C ALA A 80 9.27 -5.92 16.25
N ILE A 81 10.36 -5.25 15.88
CA ILE A 81 11.50 -5.86 15.17
C ILE A 81 12.09 -7.00 16.00
N HIS A 82 12.41 -6.75 17.27
CA HIS A 82 12.98 -7.77 18.15
C HIS A 82 12.03 -8.96 18.34
N ALA A 83 10.73 -8.70 18.52
CA ALA A 83 9.74 -9.76 18.67
C ALA A 83 9.64 -10.64 17.40
N TRP A 84 9.63 -10.01 16.22
CA TRP A 84 9.59 -10.72 14.94
C TRP A 84 10.85 -11.56 14.70
N VAL A 85 12.03 -10.96 14.84
CA VAL A 85 13.31 -11.66 14.68
C VAL A 85 13.43 -12.83 15.65
N ALA A 86 13.00 -12.66 16.91
CA ALA A 86 12.99 -13.75 17.87
C ALA A 86 12.05 -14.89 17.46
N ALA A 87 10.91 -14.59 16.85
CA ALA A 87 9.97 -15.61 16.34
C ALA A 87 10.52 -16.34 15.11
N GLU A 88 11.18 -15.64 14.20
CA GLU A 88 11.90 -16.23 13.05
C GLU A 88 12.98 -17.21 13.53
N GLN A 89 13.79 -16.80 14.52
CA GLN A 89 14.86 -17.64 15.08
C GLN A 89 14.35 -18.91 15.78
N ARG A 90 13.10 -18.89 16.29
CA ARG A 90 12.44 -20.08 16.84
C ARG A 90 11.86 -21.01 15.77
N GLY A 91 11.89 -20.62 14.49
CA GLY A 91 11.37 -21.40 13.38
C GLY A 91 9.84 -21.53 13.39
N GLU A 92 9.12 -20.53 13.91
CA GLU A 92 7.67 -20.59 14.10
C GLU A 92 6.86 -20.52 12.80
N PHE A 93 7.49 -20.13 11.68
CA PHE A 93 6.81 -19.86 10.41
C PHE A 93 7.29 -20.81 9.31
N GLY A 94 6.44 -21.76 8.96
CA GLY A 94 6.64 -22.66 7.82
C GLY A 94 6.04 -22.09 6.53
N LEU A 95 6.48 -22.63 5.38
CA LEU A 95 6.02 -22.20 4.05
C LEU A 95 4.50 -22.24 3.90
N ASP A 96 3.88 -23.39 4.21
CA ASP A 96 2.44 -23.60 3.99
C ASP A 96 1.59 -22.71 4.91
N GLU A 97 2.00 -22.60 6.18
CA GLU A 97 1.31 -21.78 7.18
C GLU A 97 1.37 -20.30 6.80
N MET A 98 2.55 -19.78 6.45
CA MET A 98 2.70 -18.39 6.03
C MET A 98 1.95 -18.12 4.72
N THR A 99 1.98 -19.06 3.77
CA THR A 99 1.21 -18.94 2.51
C THR A 99 -0.28 -18.81 2.80
N ALA A 100 -0.82 -19.61 3.74
CA ALA A 100 -2.21 -19.55 4.12
C ALA A 100 -2.58 -18.21 4.78
N ARG A 101 -1.75 -17.70 5.71
CA ARG A 101 -1.96 -16.37 6.32
C ARG A 101 -1.88 -15.24 5.30
N ALA A 102 -0.84 -15.20 4.47
CA ALA A 102 -0.68 -14.19 3.43
C ALA A 102 -1.87 -14.20 2.46
N THR A 103 -2.34 -15.39 2.05
CA THR A 103 -3.53 -15.55 1.21
C THR A 103 -4.79 -15.01 1.90
N LEU A 104 -4.95 -15.27 3.20
CA LEU A 104 -6.07 -14.74 3.98
C LEU A 104 -6.01 -13.21 4.09
N ALA A 105 -4.83 -12.64 4.33
CA ALA A 105 -4.63 -11.19 4.38
C ALA A 105 -4.97 -10.52 3.04
N VAL A 106 -4.54 -11.10 1.90
CA VAL A 106 -4.94 -10.64 0.56
C VAL A 106 -6.47 -10.69 0.40
N ARG A 107 -7.12 -11.79 0.80
CA ARG A 107 -8.59 -11.89 0.71
C ARG A 107 -9.31 -10.84 1.56
N LYS A 108 -8.76 -10.46 2.72
CA LYS A 108 -9.31 -9.38 3.55
C LYS A 108 -9.20 -8.03 2.84
N LEU A 109 -8.06 -7.73 2.22
CA LEU A 109 -7.88 -6.53 1.39
C LEU A 109 -8.88 -6.51 0.22
N VAL A 110 -8.98 -7.61 -0.54
CA VAL A 110 -9.90 -7.74 -1.68
C VAL A 110 -11.36 -7.58 -1.26
N ALA A 111 -11.75 -8.10 -0.09
CA ALA A 111 -13.10 -7.94 0.43
C ALA A 111 -13.46 -6.47 0.73
N ASN A 112 -12.46 -5.61 0.91
CA ASN A 112 -12.61 -4.15 1.05
C ASN A 112 -12.32 -3.40 -0.26
N GLY A 113 -12.35 -4.08 -1.42
CA GLY A 113 -12.23 -3.45 -2.73
C GLY A 113 -10.82 -3.09 -3.18
N VAL A 114 -9.80 -3.69 -2.55
CA VAL A 114 -8.39 -3.55 -2.97
C VAL A 114 -8.10 -4.47 -4.15
N THR A 115 -7.57 -3.89 -5.23
CA THR A 115 -7.17 -4.65 -6.43
C THR A 115 -5.68 -4.59 -6.74
N ASN A 116 -4.92 -3.71 -6.07
CA ASN A 116 -3.48 -3.56 -6.26
C ASN A 116 -2.80 -3.47 -4.89
N ILE A 117 -1.79 -4.30 -4.67
CA ILE A 117 -1.07 -4.42 -3.39
C ILE A 117 0.43 -4.32 -3.67
N ARG A 118 1.17 -3.55 -2.89
CA ARG A 118 2.62 -3.70 -2.79
C ARG A 118 2.95 -4.16 -1.37
N THR A 119 3.60 -5.32 -1.27
CA THR A 119 3.99 -5.92 0.01
C THR A 119 5.51 -5.96 0.14
N HIS A 120 5.98 -5.71 1.35
CA HIS A 120 7.36 -5.86 1.77
C HIS A 120 7.51 -7.23 2.43
N VAL A 121 8.60 -7.91 2.12
CA VAL A 121 8.91 -9.24 2.66
C VAL A 121 10.33 -9.23 3.16
N ASN A 122 10.54 -9.63 4.41
CA ASN A 122 11.87 -9.64 5.01
C ASN A 122 12.83 -10.54 4.22
N VAL A 123 13.94 -9.96 3.76
CA VAL A 123 15.04 -10.59 3.02
C VAL A 123 16.37 -10.49 3.77
N GLY A 124 17.12 -11.58 3.98
CA GLY A 124 18.40 -11.62 4.70
C GLY A 124 19.13 -12.95 4.47
N GLU A 125 20.33 -13.10 5.03
CA GLU A 125 21.21 -14.27 4.80
C GLU A 125 20.64 -15.62 5.28
N SER A 126 19.59 -15.64 6.10
CA SER A 126 19.06 -16.87 6.68
C SER A 126 18.20 -17.69 5.70
N ASP A 127 18.20 -19.02 5.82
CA ASP A 127 17.32 -19.90 5.03
C ASP A 127 15.81 -19.61 5.25
N ALA A 128 15.45 -19.14 6.45
CA ALA A 128 14.07 -18.78 6.81
C ALA A 128 13.54 -17.66 5.90
N THR A 129 14.42 -16.77 5.48
CA THR A 129 14.07 -15.67 4.60
C THR A 129 13.56 -16.15 3.23
N HIS A 130 14.18 -17.17 2.65
CA HIS A 130 13.69 -17.75 1.42
C HIS A 130 12.32 -18.40 1.57
N VAL A 131 11.97 -18.86 2.77
CA VAL A 131 10.61 -19.35 3.07
C VAL A 131 9.61 -18.21 3.01
N HIS A 132 9.95 -17.03 3.52
CA HIS A 132 9.05 -15.89 3.55
C HIS A 132 8.71 -15.39 2.14
N LEU A 133 9.75 -15.18 1.33
CA LEU A 133 9.58 -14.77 -0.06
C LEU A 133 8.77 -15.80 -0.86
N ARG A 134 9.09 -17.09 -0.76
CA ARG A 134 8.34 -18.15 -1.44
C ARG A 134 6.88 -18.24 -0.99
N ALA A 135 6.60 -18.05 0.31
CA ALA A 135 5.24 -18.08 0.84
C ALA A 135 4.39 -16.94 0.26
N VAL A 136 4.92 -15.72 0.23
CA VAL A 136 4.21 -14.56 -0.31
C VAL A 136 4.06 -14.66 -1.83
N MET A 137 5.06 -15.19 -2.55
CA MET A 137 4.94 -15.50 -3.97
C MET A 137 3.87 -16.56 -4.25
N ALA A 138 3.76 -17.59 -3.41
CA ALA A 138 2.72 -18.61 -3.51
C ALA A 138 1.32 -18.02 -3.25
N ALA A 139 1.20 -17.13 -2.26
CA ALA A 139 -0.03 -16.40 -1.99
C ALA A 139 -0.42 -15.52 -3.20
N ARG A 140 0.53 -14.75 -3.76
CA ARG A 140 0.34 -13.98 -5.01
C ARG A 140 -0.14 -14.87 -6.15
N ALA A 141 0.47 -16.03 -6.37
CA ALA A 141 0.05 -16.95 -7.43
C ALA A 141 -1.37 -17.49 -7.22
N ALA A 142 -1.75 -17.75 -5.96
CA ALA A 142 -3.08 -18.24 -5.58
C ALA A 142 -4.16 -17.15 -5.69
N THR A 143 -3.80 -15.87 -5.56
CA THR A 143 -4.74 -14.73 -5.55
C THR A 143 -4.64 -13.83 -6.78
N ARG A 144 -3.83 -14.18 -7.80
CA ARG A 144 -3.66 -13.40 -9.05
C ARG A 144 -4.95 -13.05 -9.81
N HIS A 145 -6.02 -13.80 -9.57
CA HIS A 145 -7.35 -13.58 -10.15
C HIS A 145 -8.17 -12.53 -9.37
N LEU A 146 -7.68 -12.10 -8.21
CA LEU A 146 -8.35 -11.17 -7.29
C LEU A 146 -7.63 -9.82 -7.24
N ALA A 147 -6.29 -9.82 -7.14
CA ALA A 147 -5.49 -8.61 -7.02
C ALA A 147 -4.10 -8.78 -7.66
N ASP A 148 -3.55 -7.67 -8.13
CA ASP A 148 -2.19 -7.58 -8.64
C ASP A 148 -1.24 -7.23 -7.47
N ILE A 149 -0.16 -8.00 -7.29
CA ILE A 149 0.72 -7.88 -6.11
C ILE A 149 2.18 -7.67 -6.53
N GLN A 150 2.74 -6.52 -6.16
CA GLN A 150 4.18 -6.22 -6.20
C GLN A 150 4.84 -6.67 -4.90
N ILE A 151 6.00 -7.33 -4.99
CA ILE A 151 6.79 -7.82 -3.84
C ILE A 151 8.09 -7.04 -3.76
N VAL A 152 8.32 -6.38 -2.65
CA VAL A 152 9.55 -5.67 -2.31
C VAL A 152 10.42 -6.58 -1.44
N ALA A 153 11.67 -6.81 -1.85
CA ALA A 153 12.66 -7.51 -1.03
C ALA A 153 13.18 -6.57 0.06
N LEU A 154 12.55 -6.60 1.25
CA LEU A 154 12.88 -5.73 2.37
C LEU A 154 14.10 -6.26 3.13
N MET A 155 15.27 -5.65 2.88
CA MET A 155 16.53 -6.17 3.40
C MET A 155 16.70 -6.00 4.91
N HIS A 156 17.18 -7.07 5.56
CA HIS A 156 17.72 -7.02 6.92
C HIS A 156 18.96 -6.11 6.95
N SER A 157 19.10 -5.37 8.04
CA SER A 157 20.26 -4.53 8.30
C SER A 157 21.39 -5.33 8.99
N PRO A 158 22.67 -5.05 8.69
CA PRO A 158 23.13 -4.05 7.71
C PRO A 158 23.13 -4.60 6.27
N LEU A 159 22.88 -3.74 5.29
CA LEU A 159 23.13 -4.01 3.87
C LEU A 159 24.47 -3.43 3.43
N ALA A 160 24.92 -2.33 4.04
CA ALA A 160 26.21 -1.70 3.78
C ALA A 160 27.39 -2.44 4.46
N GLY A 161 28.61 -2.08 4.07
CA GLY A 161 29.83 -2.54 4.74
C GLY A 161 30.18 -4.02 4.53
N SER A 162 31.18 -4.50 5.28
CA SER A 162 31.62 -5.91 5.25
C SER A 162 30.53 -6.86 5.75
N ASP A 163 29.84 -6.45 6.80
CA ASP A 163 28.88 -7.30 7.51
C ASP A 163 27.59 -7.49 6.71
N GLY A 164 27.27 -6.54 5.82
CA GLY A 164 26.16 -6.67 4.89
C GLY A 164 26.42 -7.58 3.68
N ALA A 165 27.59 -8.21 3.55
CA ALA A 165 27.92 -9.05 2.39
C ALA A 165 26.95 -10.23 2.22
N GLY A 166 26.50 -10.83 3.33
CA GLY A 166 25.47 -11.88 3.33
C GLY A 166 24.13 -11.38 2.83
N ASN A 167 23.67 -10.25 3.37
CA ASN A 167 22.42 -9.62 2.95
C ASN A 167 22.45 -9.18 1.48
N ARG A 168 23.58 -8.67 0.97
CA ARG A 168 23.74 -8.36 -0.47
C ARG A 168 23.68 -9.61 -1.36
N ARG A 169 24.12 -10.78 -0.89
CA ARG A 169 23.92 -12.05 -1.62
C ARG A 169 22.44 -12.42 -1.63
N ALA A 170 21.79 -12.40 -0.46
CA ALA A 170 20.36 -12.69 -0.33
C ALA A 170 19.48 -11.76 -1.18
N LEU A 171 19.82 -10.47 -1.29
CA LEU A 171 19.14 -9.53 -2.16
C LEU A 171 19.20 -9.97 -3.64
N ARG A 172 20.38 -10.33 -4.13
CA ARG A 172 20.53 -10.84 -5.50
C ARG A 172 19.72 -12.11 -5.73
N GLU A 173 19.72 -13.02 -4.77
CA GLU A 173 18.93 -14.26 -4.82
C GLU A 173 17.41 -13.97 -4.83
N ALA A 174 16.95 -13.04 -3.99
CA ALA A 174 15.54 -12.62 -3.98
C ALA A 174 15.10 -11.99 -5.30
N LEU A 175 15.94 -11.15 -5.91
CA LEU A 175 15.70 -10.58 -7.24
C LEU A 175 15.67 -11.66 -8.32
N GLN A 176 16.60 -12.64 -8.28
CA GLN A 176 16.59 -13.79 -9.20
C GLN A 176 15.35 -14.67 -9.03
N LEU A 177 14.81 -14.80 -7.82
CA LEU A 177 13.58 -15.52 -7.55
C LEU A 177 12.33 -14.79 -8.06
N GLY A 178 12.41 -13.48 -8.30
CA GLY A 178 11.31 -12.67 -8.85
C GLY A 178 10.62 -11.75 -7.84
N ALA A 179 11.38 -11.19 -6.89
CA ALA A 179 10.99 -9.95 -6.23
C ALA A 179 10.95 -8.81 -7.25
N ASP A 180 9.95 -7.93 -7.14
CA ASP A 180 9.66 -6.89 -8.14
C ASP A 180 10.39 -5.58 -7.85
N LEU A 181 10.77 -5.31 -6.59
CA LEU A 181 11.49 -4.11 -6.16
C LEU A 181 12.52 -4.42 -5.05
N VAL A 182 13.51 -3.54 -4.92
CA VAL A 182 14.47 -3.54 -3.80
C VAL A 182 13.93 -2.71 -2.64
N GLY A 183 14.07 -3.22 -1.40
CA GLY A 183 13.70 -2.50 -0.19
C GLY A 183 14.81 -2.45 0.86
N GLY A 184 14.56 -1.72 1.95
CA GLY A 184 15.41 -1.68 3.14
C GLY A 184 15.20 -0.43 3.98
N CYS A 185 15.91 -0.35 5.11
CA CYS A 185 15.64 0.62 6.18
C CYS A 185 16.89 1.49 6.46
N PRO A 186 17.22 2.50 5.64
CA PRO A 186 18.43 3.30 5.82
C PRO A 186 18.54 3.99 7.19
N HIS A 187 17.41 4.33 7.82
CA HIS A 187 17.37 4.96 9.13
C HIS A 187 17.71 4.01 10.30
N LEU A 188 17.83 2.71 10.04
CA LEU A 188 18.26 1.69 11.01
C LEU A 188 19.73 1.28 10.83
N GLU A 189 20.44 1.81 9.83
CA GLU A 189 21.86 1.52 9.59
C GLU A 189 22.78 2.64 10.05
N ASP A 190 23.94 2.26 10.60
CA ASP A 190 24.99 3.21 10.95
C ASP A 190 25.48 4.01 9.72
N ASP A 191 25.53 3.34 8.55
CA ASP A 191 25.83 3.95 7.24
C ASP A 191 24.59 3.88 6.32
N GLY A 192 23.52 4.60 6.69
CA GLY A 192 22.28 4.67 5.89
C GLY A 192 22.49 5.17 4.45
N ASP A 193 23.45 6.07 4.24
CA ASP A 193 23.82 6.56 2.91
C ASP A 193 24.53 5.48 2.07
N GLY A 194 25.37 4.65 2.69
CA GLY A 194 25.91 3.42 2.11
C GLY A 194 24.85 2.38 1.80
N MET A 195 23.86 2.19 2.68
CA MET A 195 22.73 1.28 2.44
C MET A 195 21.97 1.69 1.16
N ILE A 196 21.65 2.98 1.03
CA ILE A 196 20.97 3.51 -0.17
C ILE A 196 21.80 3.22 -1.43
N ARG A 197 23.14 3.36 -1.39
CA ARG A 197 24.01 3.02 -2.53
C ARG A 197 23.90 1.55 -2.93
N GLU A 198 23.99 0.65 -1.97
CA GLU A 198 23.93 -0.79 -2.23
C GLU A 198 22.56 -1.19 -2.79
N ALA A 199 21.47 -0.63 -2.24
CA ALA A 199 20.12 -0.84 -2.75
C ALA A 199 19.96 -0.32 -4.19
N MET A 200 20.42 0.92 -4.46
CA MET A 200 20.39 1.51 -5.80
C MET A 200 21.21 0.71 -6.81
N ALA A 201 22.40 0.24 -6.42
CA ALA A 201 23.25 -0.57 -7.29
C ALA A 201 22.58 -1.89 -7.66
N ALA A 202 21.98 -2.58 -6.69
CA ALA A 202 21.24 -3.82 -6.93
C ALA A 202 20.00 -3.59 -7.81
N ALA A 203 19.26 -2.50 -7.58
CA ALA A 203 18.08 -2.15 -8.37
C ALA A 203 18.45 -1.80 -9.82
N LEU A 204 19.54 -1.07 -10.05
CA LEU A 204 20.08 -0.80 -11.39
C LEU A 204 20.53 -2.08 -12.11
N GLU A 205 21.24 -2.97 -11.42
CA GLU A 205 21.71 -4.24 -11.98
C GLU A 205 20.53 -5.13 -12.42
N ALA A 206 19.47 -5.17 -11.62
CA ALA A 206 18.27 -5.96 -11.90
C ALA A 206 17.24 -5.26 -12.81
N GLY A 207 17.39 -3.95 -13.07
CA GLY A 207 16.45 -3.18 -13.88
C GLY A 207 15.10 -2.94 -13.22
N VAL A 208 15.06 -2.86 -11.89
CA VAL A 208 13.84 -2.73 -11.07
C VAL A 208 13.81 -1.42 -10.26
N GLY A 209 12.63 -1.09 -9.73
CA GLY A 209 12.45 0.06 -8.83
C GLY A 209 12.84 -0.23 -7.38
N MET A 210 12.62 0.76 -6.51
CA MET A 210 12.83 0.65 -5.06
C MET A 210 11.64 1.15 -4.25
N ASP A 211 11.40 0.55 -3.09
CA ASP A 211 10.53 1.08 -2.04
C ASP A 211 11.24 0.92 -0.70
N LEU A 212 11.71 2.03 -0.13
CA LEU A 212 12.52 2.03 1.09
C LEU A 212 11.69 2.48 2.30
N HIS A 213 11.92 1.84 3.44
CA HIS A 213 11.45 2.30 4.75
C HIS A 213 12.32 3.45 5.22
N VAL A 214 11.84 4.68 5.03
CA VAL A 214 12.66 5.88 5.22
C VAL A 214 12.20 6.64 6.46
N ASP A 215 13.16 6.97 7.32
CA ASP A 215 12.98 7.87 8.46
C ASP A 215 11.77 7.54 9.36
N GLU A 216 11.52 6.25 9.69
CA GLU A 216 10.43 5.81 10.57
C GLU A 216 10.73 6.06 12.06
N THR A 217 11.09 7.30 12.39
CA THR A 217 11.51 7.74 13.72
C THR A 217 11.10 9.18 13.98
N LEU A 218 10.97 9.54 15.25
CA LEU A 218 10.76 10.93 15.69
C LEU A 218 12.08 11.69 15.94
N ASP A 219 13.24 11.16 15.53
CA ASP A 219 14.49 11.93 15.57
C ASP A 219 14.53 12.98 14.44
N PRO A 220 14.46 14.30 14.75
CA PRO A 220 14.48 15.35 13.73
C PRO A 220 15.81 15.47 12.99
N LYS A 221 16.87 14.80 13.45
CA LYS A 221 18.18 14.77 12.77
C LYS A 221 18.28 13.67 11.72
N MET A 222 17.33 12.75 11.68
CA MET A 222 17.30 11.69 10.68
C MET A 222 16.86 12.26 9.32
N LEU A 223 17.78 12.26 8.35
CA LEU A 223 17.64 12.91 7.04
C LEU A 223 17.80 11.95 5.87
N THR A 224 17.53 10.65 6.05
CA THR A 224 17.78 9.66 4.99
C THR A 224 16.86 9.85 3.78
N LEU A 225 15.68 10.46 3.95
CA LEU A 225 14.84 10.92 2.83
C LEU A 225 15.57 11.92 1.93
N ARG A 226 16.32 12.85 2.55
CA ARG A 226 17.10 13.85 1.83
C ARG A 226 18.28 13.21 1.11
N ASP A 227 18.98 12.29 1.78
CA ASP A 227 20.08 11.55 1.17
C ASP A 227 19.59 10.72 -0.02
N LEU A 228 18.42 10.06 0.08
CA LEU A 228 17.79 9.35 -1.02
C LEU A 228 17.48 10.27 -2.20
N ALA A 229 16.83 11.42 -1.97
CA ALA A 229 16.52 12.40 -3.01
C ALA A 229 17.78 12.93 -3.73
N ARG A 230 18.84 13.22 -2.96
CA ARG A 230 20.15 13.59 -3.51
C ARG A 230 20.68 12.50 -4.43
N ARG A 231 20.73 11.25 -3.97
CA ARG A 231 21.31 10.13 -4.72
C ARG A 231 20.56 9.79 -6.00
N VAL A 232 19.22 9.77 -5.93
CA VAL A 232 18.36 9.57 -7.10
C VAL A 232 18.64 10.66 -8.15
N SER A 233 18.77 11.91 -7.71
CA SER A 233 19.05 13.04 -8.59
C SER A 233 20.47 13.00 -9.19
N GLU A 234 21.49 12.67 -8.39
CA GLU A 234 22.89 12.59 -8.82
C GLU A 234 23.12 11.49 -9.86
N ILE A 235 22.46 10.33 -9.68
CA ILE A 235 22.62 9.17 -10.55
C ILE A 235 21.69 9.27 -11.78
N GLY A 236 20.60 10.03 -11.69
CA GLY A 236 19.54 10.00 -12.70
C GLY A 236 18.88 8.62 -12.75
N PHE A 237 18.53 8.08 -11.58
CA PHE A 237 18.03 6.71 -11.44
C PHE A 237 16.76 6.50 -12.29
N PRO A 238 16.75 5.53 -13.23
CA PRO A 238 15.74 5.48 -14.29
C PRO A 238 14.47 4.70 -13.91
N HIS A 239 14.42 4.09 -12.72
CA HIS A 239 13.30 3.27 -12.27
C HIS A 239 12.49 3.98 -11.17
N PRO A 240 11.24 3.57 -10.92
CA PRO A 240 10.42 4.17 -9.86
C PRO A 240 11.08 4.03 -8.47
N VAL A 241 11.00 5.10 -7.68
CA VAL A 241 11.48 5.12 -6.29
C VAL A 241 10.35 5.57 -5.38
N THR A 242 10.13 4.83 -4.30
CA THR A 242 9.17 5.15 -3.25
C THR A 242 9.88 5.23 -1.89
N ALA A 243 9.50 6.21 -1.08
CA ALA A 243 9.93 6.36 0.31
C ALA A 243 8.70 6.22 1.23
N SER A 244 8.68 5.14 1.99
CA SER A 244 7.60 4.81 2.92
C SER A 244 7.87 5.34 4.32
N HIS A 245 6.80 5.67 5.06
CA HIS A 245 6.78 6.29 6.39
C HIS A 245 7.15 7.78 6.44
N CYS A 246 8.44 8.12 6.31
CA CYS A 246 8.97 9.48 6.37
C CYS A 246 8.56 10.27 7.65
N VAL A 247 8.51 9.57 8.80
CA VAL A 247 7.99 10.11 10.07
C VAL A 247 8.80 11.30 10.55
N SER A 248 10.14 11.24 10.47
CA SER A 248 11.01 12.29 11.02
C SER A 248 10.73 13.67 10.40
N LEU A 249 10.27 13.68 9.14
CA LEU A 249 9.92 14.91 8.44
C LEU A 249 8.83 15.69 9.20
N SER A 250 7.94 15.02 9.92
CA SER A 250 6.84 15.64 10.67
C SER A 250 7.29 16.48 11.87
N VAL A 251 8.48 16.19 12.42
CA VAL A 251 9.04 16.87 13.60
C VAL A 251 10.20 17.82 13.26
N GLN A 252 10.57 17.91 11.99
CA GLN A 252 11.57 18.87 11.51
C GLN A 252 10.99 20.29 11.39
N PRO A 253 11.82 21.36 11.43
CA PRO A 253 11.36 22.72 11.18
C PRO A 253 10.68 22.87 9.81
N VAL A 254 9.58 23.62 9.74
CA VAL A 254 8.75 23.75 8.51
C VAL A 254 9.54 24.14 7.26
N ASP A 255 10.53 25.03 7.38
CA ASP A 255 11.37 25.42 6.24
C ASP A 255 12.26 24.27 5.75
N LEU A 256 12.69 23.38 6.65
CA LEU A 256 13.41 22.17 6.28
C LEU A 256 12.46 21.17 5.61
N GLN A 257 11.25 20.99 6.15
CA GLN A 257 10.23 20.13 5.55
C GLN A 257 9.95 20.52 4.09
N ARG A 258 9.74 21.81 3.82
CA ARG A 258 9.48 22.32 2.48
C ARG A 258 10.65 22.13 1.52
N ARG A 259 11.88 22.32 2.00
CA ARG A 259 13.09 22.08 1.20
C ARG A 259 13.21 20.61 0.82
N ILE A 260 13.10 19.70 1.79
CA ILE A 260 13.17 18.26 1.54
C ILE A 260 12.03 17.82 0.61
N ALA A 261 10.80 18.27 0.83
CA ALA A 261 9.68 17.95 -0.05
C ALA A 261 9.92 18.41 -1.51
N SER A 262 10.55 19.57 -1.70
CA SER A 262 10.91 20.07 -3.04
C SER A 262 12.03 19.23 -3.68
N GLU A 263 13.04 18.83 -2.91
CA GLU A 263 14.13 17.94 -3.36
C GLU A 263 13.56 16.54 -3.75
N VAL A 264 12.64 15.99 -2.95
CA VAL A 264 11.94 14.72 -3.21
C VAL A 264 11.09 14.79 -4.47
N ALA A 265 10.33 15.88 -4.66
CA ALA A 265 9.52 16.09 -5.86
C ALA A 265 10.40 16.21 -7.11
N ALA A 266 11.50 16.95 -7.04
CA ALA A 266 12.45 17.10 -8.14
C ALA A 266 13.13 15.77 -8.53
N ALA A 267 13.35 14.89 -7.54
CA ALA A 267 13.88 13.54 -7.75
C ALA A 267 12.84 12.54 -8.28
N GLY A 268 11.55 12.92 -8.36
CA GLY A 268 10.47 12.04 -8.82
C GLY A 268 10.16 10.89 -7.84
N ILE A 269 10.48 11.05 -6.56
CA ILE A 269 10.24 10.02 -5.53
C ILE A 269 8.78 10.12 -5.06
N GLY A 270 8.08 8.98 -5.06
CA GLY A 270 6.76 8.87 -4.42
C GLY A 270 6.89 8.69 -2.91
N VAL A 271 5.94 9.19 -2.13
CA VAL A 271 5.94 9.04 -0.66
C VAL A 271 4.68 8.34 -0.17
N VAL A 272 4.85 7.36 0.72
CA VAL A 272 3.74 6.58 1.31
C VAL A 272 3.71 6.75 2.83
N PRO A 273 2.98 7.74 3.36
CA PRO A 273 2.70 7.82 4.79
C PRO A 273 1.73 6.71 5.22
N LEU A 274 1.91 6.21 6.45
CA LEU A 274 1.23 5.02 6.95
C LEU A 274 0.52 5.30 8.29
N PRO A 275 -0.58 6.10 8.28
CA PRO A 275 -1.22 6.57 9.50
C PRO A 275 -1.57 5.48 10.52
N PRO A 276 -2.17 4.32 10.15
CA PRO A 276 -2.57 3.32 11.14
C PRO A 276 -1.39 2.78 11.96
N THR A 277 -0.32 2.34 11.29
CA THR A 277 0.89 1.82 11.96
C THR A 277 1.64 2.93 12.68
N ASN A 278 1.87 4.08 12.05
CA ASN A 278 2.68 5.13 12.65
C ASN A 278 2.01 5.76 13.89
N LEU A 279 0.67 5.88 13.92
CA LEU A 279 -0.05 6.31 15.13
C LEU A 279 0.10 5.32 16.29
N PHE A 280 0.32 4.03 15.99
CA PHE A 280 0.60 3.03 17.02
C PHE A 280 2.06 3.09 17.45
N LEU A 281 3.03 3.03 16.53
CA LEU A 281 4.44 2.87 16.89
C LEU A 281 5.11 4.13 17.46
N GLN A 282 4.65 5.31 17.06
CA GLN A 282 5.34 6.58 17.34
C GLN A 282 4.87 7.22 18.65
N GLY A 283 5.70 8.10 19.21
CA GLY A 283 5.33 8.95 20.35
C GLY A 283 5.33 8.26 21.72
N ARG A 284 5.76 6.99 21.81
CA ARG A 284 5.79 6.21 23.06
C ARG A 284 6.57 6.86 24.20
N GLU A 285 7.66 7.56 23.87
CA GLU A 285 8.53 8.24 24.83
C GLU A 285 8.05 9.65 25.21
N GLN A 286 6.97 10.15 24.59
CA GLN A 286 6.47 11.51 24.78
C GLN A 286 5.04 11.49 25.35
N PRO A 287 4.88 11.38 26.69
CA PRO A 287 3.57 11.21 27.33
C PRO A 287 2.71 12.49 27.32
N SER A 288 3.29 13.65 27.01
CA SER A 288 2.58 14.93 26.91
C SER A 288 2.78 15.53 25.53
N SER A 289 1.70 16.04 24.93
CA SER A 289 1.69 16.57 23.56
C SER A 289 2.28 15.57 22.54
N MET A 290 1.92 14.30 22.70
CA MET A 290 2.38 13.18 21.88
C MET A 290 2.29 13.51 20.38
N PRO A 291 3.42 13.49 19.64
CA PRO A 291 3.40 13.68 18.20
C PRO A 291 2.58 12.59 17.52
N ARG A 292 1.82 12.97 16.49
CA ARG A 292 1.06 12.00 15.69
C ARG A 292 1.97 11.03 14.90
N GLY A 293 3.20 11.47 14.63
CA GLY A 293 4.20 10.64 13.92
C GLY A 293 3.81 10.31 12.49
N ILE A 294 3.06 11.17 11.80
CA ILE A 294 2.68 10.97 10.39
C ILE A 294 3.41 12.01 9.55
N ALA A 295 4.02 11.60 8.44
CA ALA A 295 4.67 12.52 7.50
C ALA A 295 3.73 13.68 7.09
N PRO A 296 4.25 14.90 6.86
CA PRO A 296 3.44 16.09 6.58
C PRO A 296 2.87 16.05 5.15
N ILE A 297 1.72 15.38 4.99
CA ILE A 297 1.04 15.12 3.70
C ILE A 297 0.87 16.41 2.87
N ASP A 298 0.36 17.48 3.46
CA ASP A 298 0.11 18.73 2.73
C ASP A 298 1.40 19.40 2.24
N VAL A 299 2.49 19.29 3.01
CA VAL A 299 3.80 19.83 2.61
C VAL A 299 4.33 19.08 1.39
N LEU A 300 4.23 17.75 1.41
CA LEU A 300 4.63 16.88 0.30
C LEU A 300 3.79 17.15 -0.95
N ARG A 301 2.45 17.14 -0.83
CA ARG A 301 1.53 17.40 -1.95
C ARG A 301 1.71 18.80 -2.54
N SER A 302 1.89 19.82 -1.69
CA SER A 302 2.10 21.20 -2.15
C SER A 302 3.41 21.38 -2.92
N ALA A 303 4.41 20.54 -2.66
CA ALA A 303 5.67 20.52 -3.41
C ALA A 303 5.58 19.72 -4.73
N GLY A 304 4.46 19.02 -4.99
CA GLY A 304 4.28 18.20 -6.18
C GLY A 304 4.75 16.75 -6.04
N VAL A 305 4.99 16.28 -4.80
CA VAL A 305 5.29 14.86 -4.53
C VAL A 305 4.04 14.03 -4.82
N GLU A 306 4.20 12.90 -5.52
CA GLU A 306 3.14 11.90 -5.64
C GLU A 306 3.01 11.16 -4.30
N VAL A 307 1.84 11.28 -3.67
CA VAL A 307 1.56 10.73 -2.33
C VAL A 307 0.45 9.70 -2.41
N ALA A 308 0.64 8.58 -1.72
CA ALA A 308 -0.39 7.58 -1.45
C ALA A 308 -0.44 7.25 0.05
N LEU A 309 -1.55 6.71 0.54
CA LEU A 309 -1.67 6.29 1.93
C LEU A 309 -1.93 4.78 1.99
N GLY A 310 -1.25 4.11 2.92
CA GLY A 310 -1.37 2.67 3.14
C GLY A 310 -1.76 2.31 4.55
N GLY A 311 -2.20 1.07 4.70
CA GLY A 311 -2.58 0.45 5.96
C GLY A 311 -1.39 0.09 6.82
N ASP A 312 -0.30 -0.40 6.21
CA ASP A 312 0.83 -0.89 6.97
C ASP A 312 0.84 -2.41 7.16
N ASN A 313 1.22 -2.73 8.39
CA ASN A 313 0.97 -3.97 9.07
C ASN A 313 -0.52 -4.21 9.39
N VAL A 314 -0.91 -5.49 9.48
CA VAL A 314 -2.27 -5.87 9.90
C VAL A 314 -2.24 -7.03 10.88
N GLN A 315 -2.68 -6.76 12.11
CA GLN A 315 -2.81 -7.73 13.20
C GLN A 315 -1.51 -8.50 13.39
N ASP A 316 -0.40 -7.79 13.56
CA ASP A 316 0.95 -8.33 13.77
C ASP A 316 1.71 -7.51 14.86
N PRO A 317 3.01 -7.76 15.12
CA PRO A 317 3.77 -7.06 16.18
C PRO A 317 3.88 -5.55 16.00
N PHE A 318 3.79 -5.06 14.78
CA PHE A 318 3.97 -3.65 14.42
C PHE A 318 2.64 -2.90 14.46
N ASN A 319 1.52 -3.59 14.19
CA ASN A 319 0.19 -3.05 14.42
C ASN A 319 -0.76 -4.18 14.86
N PRO A 320 -1.17 -4.23 16.15
CA PRO A 320 -1.98 -5.34 16.66
C PRO A 320 -3.43 -5.30 16.17
N VAL A 321 -3.85 -4.20 15.54
CA VAL A 321 -5.19 -4.05 14.95
C VAL A 321 -5.11 -3.94 13.43
N GLY A 322 -6.14 -3.38 12.80
CA GLY A 322 -6.22 -3.22 11.35
C GLY A 322 -7.26 -4.13 10.72
N ARG A 323 -8.05 -3.56 9.81
CA ARG A 323 -9.15 -4.25 9.12
C ARG A 323 -8.84 -4.61 7.67
N SER A 324 -7.61 -4.34 7.21
CA SER A 324 -7.25 -4.42 5.78
C SER A 324 -8.20 -3.58 4.92
N ASP A 325 -8.56 -2.40 5.41
CA ASP A 325 -9.58 -1.52 4.82
C ASP A 325 -8.97 -0.13 4.55
N PRO A 326 -8.74 0.25 3.28
CA PRO A 326 -8.18 1.57 2.98
C PRO A 326 -9.11 2.74 3.38
N PHE A 327 -10.41 2.51 3.62
CA PHE A 327 -11.25 3.55 4.21
C PHE A 327 -10.92 3.83 5.68
N GLU A 328 -10.41 2.84 6.42
CA GLU A 328 -9.86 3.04 7.77
C GLU A 328 -8.65 3.99 7.70
N THR A 329 -7.75 3.77 6.74
CA THR A 329 -6.61 4.65 6.46
C THR A 329 -7.06 6.06 6.06
N ALA A 330 -8.03 6.18 5.16
CA ALA A 330 -8.55 7.48 4.74
C ALA A 330 -9.22 8.23 5.89
N ALA A 331 -10.01 7.55 6.73
CA ALA A 331 -10.63 8.14 7.92
C ALA A 331 -9.58 8.67 8.91
N LEU A 332 -8.51 7.90 9.14
CA LEU A 332 -7.38 8.34 9.96
C LEU A 332 -6.65 9.53 9.34
N ALA A 333 -6.48 9.59 8.02
CA ALA A 333 -5.89 10.74 7.35
C ALA A 333 -6.72 12.02 7.53
N VAL A 334 -8.06 11.93 7.51
CA VAL A 334 -8.94 13.05 7.81
C VAL A 334 -8.74 13.52 9.25
N MET A 335 -8.77 12.60 10.21
CA MET A 335 -8.77 12.94 11.64
C MET A 335 -7.38 13.32 12.18
N ALA A 336 -6.34 12.60 11.78
CA ALA A 336 -4.98 12.72 12.30
C ALA A 336 -4.06 13.53 11.37
N SER A 337 -4.37 13.66 10.08
CA SER A 337 -3.55 14.42 9.12
C SER A 337 -4.31 15.58 8.48
N HIS A 338 -5.52 15.88 8.96
CA HIS A 338 -6.37 17.00 8.53
C HIS A 338 -6.66 17.03 7.02
N GLN A 339 -6.60 15.87 6.35
CA GLN A 339 -6.95 15.79 4.94
C GLN A 339 -8.46 16.00 4.76
N LEU A 340 -8.86 16.63 3.66
CA LEU A 340 -10.27 16.68 3.28
C LEU A 340 -10.74 15.28 2.85
N PRO A 341 -12.01 14.89 3.06
CA PRO A 341 -12.49 13.55 2.72
C PRO A 341 -12.22 13.14 1.26
N GLY A 342 -12.39 14.05 0.30
CA GLY A 342 -12.10 13.78 -1.11
C GLY A 342 -10.62 13.52 -1.39
N ASP A 343 -9.73 14.27 -0.73
CA ASP A 343 -8.28 14.07 -0.82
C ASP A 343 -7.87 12.74 -0.16
N ALA A 344 -8.35 12.48 1.05
CA ALA A 344 -8.08 11.24 1.76
C ALA A 344 -8.51 10.02 0.93
N PHE A 345 -9.69 10.08 0.30
CA PHE A 345 -10.16 9.06 -0.63
C PHE A 345 -9.25 8.92 -1.86
N HIS A 346 -8.83 10.03 -2.47
CA HIS A 346 -7.92 10.00 -3.61
C HIS A 346 -6.59 9.30 -3.26
N LEU A 347 -6.04 9.60 -2.07
CA LEU A 347 -4.76 9.08 -1.62
C LEU A 347 -4.76 7.56 -1.35
N VAL A 348 -5.93 6.93 -1.11
CA VAL A 348 -6.08 5.47 -0.97
C VAL A 348 -6.61 4.77 -2.24
N SER A 349 -6.79 5.52 -3.33
CA SER A 349 -7.30 5.02 -4.61
C SER A 349 -6.35 5.38 -5.76
N ASN A 350 -6.64 6.43 -6.54
CA ASN A 350 -5.80 6.84 -7.67
C ASN A 350 -4.39 7.29 -7.25
N GLY A 351 -4.22 7.84 -6.04
CA GLY A 351 -2.89 8.12 -5.48
C GLY A 351 -2.03 6.86 -5.36
N VAL A 352 -2.63 5.77 -4.86
CA VAL A 352 -1.97 4.45 -4.79
C VAL A 352 -1.59 3.96 -6.19
N ARG A 353 -2.51 4.02 -7.14
CA ARG A 353 -2.26 3.59 -8.52
C ARG A 353 -1.05 4.29 -9.11
N LYS A 354 -0.94 5.61 -8.96
CA LYS A 354 0.19 6.39 -9.45
C LYS A 354 1.52 5.99 -8.81
N VAL A 355 1.58 5.86 -7.48
CA VAL A 355 2.80 5.43 -6.75
C VAL A 355 3.23 4.01 -7.17
N LEU A 356 2.27 3.16 -7.55
CA LEU A 356 2.53 1.81 -8.06
C LEU A 356 2.92 1.77 -9.54
N GLY A 357 2.97 2.92 -10.22
CA GLY A 357 3.26 3.02 -11.66
C GLY A 357 2.08 2.63 -12.56
N LEU A 358 0.86 2.62 -12.03
CA LEU A 358 -0.36 2.28 -12.73
C LEU A 358 -1.09 3.54 -13.20
N GLY A 359 -1.80 3.43 -14.34
CA GLY A 359 -2.64 4.52 -14.85
C GLY A 359 -3.82 4.84 -13.93
N ALA A 360 -4.17 6.11 -13.80
CA ALA A 360 -5.37 6.53 -13.07
C ALA A 360 -6.64 5.99 -13.73
N VAL A 361 -7.66 5.72 -12.91
CA VAL A 361 -9.01 5.37 -13.38
C VAL A 361 -9.86 6.63 -13.31
N GLU A 362 -10.40 7.04 -14.46
CA GLU A 362 -11.30 8.18 -14.59
C GLU A 362 -12.70 7.71 -14.99
N LEU A 363 -13.70 8.12 -14.23
CA LEU A 363 -15.12 7.89 -14.52
C LEU A 363 -15.71 9.20 -15.04
N THR A 364 -15.66 9.43 -16.36
CA THR A 364 -16.14 10.67 -16.98
C THR A 364 -17.24 10.37 -17.99
N LEU A 365 -18.37 11.08 -17.86
CA LEU A 365 -19.48 11.03 -18.80
C LEU A 365 -19.03 11.31 -20.24
N GLY A 366 -19.48 10.47 -21.18
CA GLY A 366 -19.36 10.72 -22.61
C GLY A 366 -17.97 10.48 -23.22
N ARG A 367 -16.99 10.01 -22.44
CA ARG A 367 -15.73 9.49 -22.98
C ARG A 367 -15.76 7.97 -22.99
N PRO A 368 -15.26 7.31 -24.05
CA PRO A 368 -14.73 5.97 -23.90
C PRO A 368 -13.68 6.06 -22.79
N ALA A 369 -13.85 5.32 -21.70
CA ALA A 369 -12.75 5.22 -20.75
C ALA A 369 -11.59 4.57 -21.51
N ASN A 370 -10.39 5.14 -21.43
CA ASN A 370 -9.24 4.55 -22.11
C ASN A 370 -9.18 3.06 -21.74
N PRO A 371 -9.03 2.15 -22.72
CA PRO A 371 -8.88 0.73 -22.42
C PRO A 371 -7.63 0.61 -21.54
N MET A 372 -7.81 0.31 -20.26
CA MET A 372 -6.70 -0.12 -19.43
C MET A 372 -6.14 -1.38 -20.09
N PRO A 373 -4.81 -1.47 -20.35
CA PRO A 373 -4.24 -2.69 -20.89
C PRO A 373 -4.54 -3.81 -19.90
N ALA A 374 -5.32 -4.80 -20.35
CA ALA A 374 -5.39 -6.07 -19.67
C ALA A 374 -3.98 -6.65 -19.70
N SER A 375 -3.24 -6.54 -18.60
CA SER A 375 -2.13 -7.46 -18.37
C SER A 375 -2.76 -8.85 -18.43
N SER A 376 -2.22 -9.69 -19.31
CA SER A 376 -2.83 -10.93 -19.79
C SER A 376 -3.31 -11.86 -18.66
N SER A 377 -4.58 -11.74 -18.26
CA SER A 377 -5.43 -12.75 -17.56
C SER A 377 -6.76 -12.17 -17.01
N VAL A 378 -7.27 -11.05 -17.54
CA VAL A 378 -8.45 -10.32 -17.03
C VAL A 378 -9.79 -10.89 -17.53
N GLU A 379 -9.94 -12.20 -17.66
CA GLU A 379 -11.16 -12.79 -18.27
C GLU A 379 -12.38 -12.92 -17.33
N SER A 380 -12.37 -12.37 -16.11
CA SER A 380 -13.56 -12.47 -15.23
C SER A 380 -13.76 -11.37 -14.17
N ARG A 381 -13.16 -10.18 -14.31
CA ARG A 381 -13.01 -9.21 -13.20
C ARG A 381 -14.25 -8.40 -12.77
N TRP A 382 -15.49 -8.79 -13.12
CA TRP A 382 -16.71 -8.04 -12.70
C TRP A 382 -17.97 -8.85 -12.36
N THR A 383 -17.90 -10.18 -12.17
CA THR A 383 -19.15 -10.97 -12.06
C THR A 383 -19.81 -11.05 -10.69
N THR A 384 -19.39 -10.30 -9.66
CA THR A 384 -20.22 -10.17 -8.44
C THR A 384 -19.87 -8.89 -7.69
N PRO A 385 -20.78 -7.89 -7.60
CA PRO A 385 -20.66 -6.86 -6.59
C PRO A 385 -20.63 -7.57 -5.23
N VAL A 386 -19.68 -7.23 -4.36
CA VAL A 386 -19.76 -7.59 -2.94
C VAL A 386 -20.91 -6.76 -2.36
N VAL A 387 -22.14 -7.23 -2.59
CA VAL A 387 -23.33 -6.74 -1.90
C VAL A 387 -23.25 -7.32 -0.50
N ASP A 388 -22.81 -6.51 0.46
CA ASP A 388 -23.00 -6.80 1.87
C ASP A 388 -24.50 -6.94 2.12
N ARG A 389 -25.00 -8.18 2.12
CA ARG A 389 -26.37 -8.46 2.55
C ARG A 389 -26.42 -8.17 4.05
N PRO A 390 -27.34 -7.32 4.52
CA PRO A 390 -27.44 -7.04 5.94
C PRO A 390 -27.60 -8.35 6.71
N ARG A 391 -26.73 -8.57 7.69
CA ARG A 391 -26.89 -9.65 8.68
C ARG A 391 -28.32 -9.58 9.24
N PRO A 392 -29.01 -10.71 9.44
CA PRO A 392 -30.38 -10.70 9.95
C PRO A 392 -30.44 -9.93 11.27
N SER A 393 -31.30 -8.92 11.29
CA SER A 393 -31.50 -8.00 12.40
C SER A 393 -31.88 -8.76 13.67
N ILE A 394 -31.07 -8.60 14.73
CA ILE A 394 -31.59 -8.72 16.09
C ILE A 394 -32.50 -7.50 16.31
N ALA A 395 -33.76 -7.81 16.65
CA ALA A 395 -34.86 -6.98 17.13
C ALA A 395 -34.71 -5.44 17.07
N ALA A 396 -35.68 -4.83 16.38
CA ALA A 396 -35.89 -3.41 16.17
C ALA A 396 -35.83 -2.54 17.45
N ILE A 397 -35.09 -1.44 17.34
CA ILE A 397 -35.37 -0.18 18.05
C ILE A 397 -35.39 0.92 16.97
N PRO A 398 -36.47 1.70 16.85
CA PRO A 398 -36.59 2.69 15.78
C PRO A 398 -35.79 3.94 16.13
N THR A 399 -34.74 4.24 15.38
CA THR A 399 -34.14 5.58 15.35
C THR A 399 -34.09 6.11 13.92
N SER A 400 -34.69 7.28 13.77
CA SER A 400 -34.78 8.13 12.59
C SER A 400 -33.43 8.46 11.96
N THR A 401 -33.42 8.47 10.62
CA THR A 401 -32.59 9.32 9.74
C THR A 401 -31.11 9.46 10.10
N CYS A 402 -30.31 8.46 9.73
CA CYS A 402 -28.95 8.68 9.25
C CYS A 402 -28.55 7.50 8.36
N GLY A 403 -28.75 7.63 7.04
CA GLY A 403 -28.33 6.62 6.08
C GLY A 403 -26.81 6.58 6.04
N ARG A 404 -26.20 5.45 6.40
CA ARG A 404 -24.79 5.20 6.10
C ARG A 404 -24.63 5.24 4.57
N PRO A 405 -23.69 6.01 4.02
CA PRO A 405 -23.38 5.89 2.61
C PRO A 405 -22.87 4.47 2.35
N ARG A 406 -23.37 3.89 1.27
CA ARG A 406 -23.07 2.54 0.83
C ARG A 406 -22.30 2.64 -0.49
N TRP A 407 -21.23 1.86 -0.66
CA TRP A 407 -20.27 1.99 -1.76
C TRP A 407 -20.04 0.64 -2.49
N ILE A 408 -19.88 0.67 -3.81
CA ILE A 408 -19.45 -0.48 -4.62
C ILE A 408 -18.11 -0.11 -5.25
N THR A 409 -17.11 -0.97 -5.07
CA THR A 409 -15.74 -0.85 -5.61
C THR A 409 -15.56 -1.68 -6.88
#